data_AF-A0A7J8G8X8-F1
#
_entry.id   AF-A0A7J8G8X8-F1
#
_cell.length_a   1.000
_cell.length_b   1.000
_cell.length_c   1.000
_cell.angle_alpha   90.00
_cell.angle_beta   90.00
_cell.angle_gamma   90.00
#
_symmetry.space_group_name_H-M   'P 1'
#
loop_
_entity.id
_entity.type
_entity.pdbx_description
1 polymer ?
#
loop_
_entity_poly.entity_id
_entity_poly.type
_entity_poly.pdbx_seq_one_letter_code
_entity_poly.pdbx_strand_id
1 'polypeptide(L)'
;MTTSALRRQVKNIVHNYSEAEIKVREATSNDPWGPPSSLMSEIADLTFNTVAFAEVMGMLWRRLNDSGKNWRHVYKALTLLDYLLKTGSERVAHQCRENVFTIQTLKDFQYIDRDGKDQGVNVREKVRQVMALLTDEERLRQERTNALKTKERMALEGMAIGSGQLGFSRRHGEDYSRSRGSPSSYNCE
;
A
#
# COMPACT_ATOMS: atom_id res chain seq x y z
N MET A 1 10.35 -15.77 11.74
CA MET A 1 8.93 -15.95 11.36
C MET A 1 8.10 -16.06 12.63
N THR A 2 7.00 -15.31 12.76
CA THR A 2 6.12 -15.38 13.94
C THR A 2 5.22 -16.62 13.87
N THR A 3 4.81 -17.17 15.02
CA THR A 3 3.93 -18.36 15.10
C THR A 3 2.57 -18.16 14.43
N SER A 4 2.11 -16.91 14.30
CA SER A 4 0.89 -16.53 13.56
C SER A 4 1.05 -16.68 12.04
N ALA A 5 2.22 -16.35 11.49
CA ALA A 5 2.51 -16.49 10.06
C ALA A 5 2.54 -17.97 9.64
N LEU A 6 3.16 -18.83 10.47
CA LEU A 6 3.22 -20.27 10.22
C LEU A 6 1.82 -20.91 10.23
N ARG A 7 0.98 -20.58 11.22
CA ARG A 7 -0.41 -21.05 11.28
C ARG A 7 -1.23 -20.60 10.07
N ARG A 8 -0.95 -19.41 9.54
CA ARG A 8 -1.61 -18.90 8.32
C ARG A 8 -1.19 -19.73 7.10
N GLN A 9 0.10 -20.02 6.93
CA GLN A 9 0.59 -20.86 5.84
C GLN A 9 -0.03 -22.26 5.84
N VAL A 10 -0.16 -22.89 7.01
CA VAL A 10 -0.84 -24.19 7.15
C VAL A 10 -2.31 -24.10 6.71
N LYS A 11 -3.03 -23.05 7.13
CA LYS A 11 -4.41 -22.82 6.67
C LYS A 11 -4.49 -22.55 5.17
N ASN A 12 -3.45 -21.97 4.57
CA ASN A 12 -3.42 -21.72 3.13
C ASN A 12 -3.45 -23.02 2.34
N ILE A 13 -2.61 -23.97 2.77
CA ILE A 13 -2.47 -25.29 2.14
C ILE A 13 -3.76 -26.10 2.33
N VAL A 14 -4.33 -26.11 3.55
CA VAL A 14 -5.55 -26.89 3.84
C VAL A 14 -6.76 -26.41 3.04
N HIS A 15 -6.85 -25.11 2.75
CA HIS A 15 -7.98 -24.53 2.04
C HIS A 15 -7.75 -24.36 0.52
N ASN A 16 -6.59 -24.77 -0.02
CA ASN A 16 -6.23 -24.60 -1.44
C ASN A 16 -6.44 -23.17 -1.96
N TYR A 17 -6.10 -22.15 -1.16
CA TYR A 17 -6.22 -20.76 -1.61
C TYR A 17 -5.27 -20.45 -2.75
N SER A 18 -5.72 -19.66 -3.72
CA SER A 18 -4.87 -19.19 -4.80
C SER A 18 -3.75 -18.27 -4.30
N GLU A 19 -2.71 -18.05 -5.12
CA GLU A 19 -1.64 -17.09 -4.79
C GLU A 19 -2.23 -15.69 -4.51
N ALA A 20 -3.21 -15.26 -5.31
CA ALA A 20 -3.87 -13.98 -5.16
C ALA A 20 -4.61 -13.86 -3.81
N GLU A 21 -5.36 -14.91 -3.43
CA GLU A 21 -6.04 -14.96 -2.13
C GLU A 21 -5.06 -14.96 -0.97
N ILE A 22 -3.94 -15.68 -1.10
CA ILE A 22 -2.89 -15.72 -0.08
C ILE A 22 -2.29 -14.33 0.15
N LYS A 23 -1.95 -13.61 -0.92
CA LYS A 23 -1.41 -12.24 -0.82
C LYS A 23 -2.38 -11.29 -0.17
N VAL A 24 -3.67 -11.34 -0.53
CA VAL A 24 -4.69 -10.51 0.12
C VAL A 24 -4.84 -10.88 1.60
N ARG A 25 -4.84 -12.16 1.96
CA ARG A 25 -4.94 -12.60 3.36
C ARG A 25 -3.75 -12.17 4.20
N GLU A 26 -2.57 -12.10 3.60
CA GLU A 26 -1.36 -11.56 4.23
C GLU A 26 -1.44 -10.04 4.41
N ALA A 27 -1.79 -9.30 3.35
CA ALA A 27 -1.98 -7.86 3.41
C ALA A 27 -3.06 -7.43 4.42
N THR A 28 -4.07 -8.28 4.63
CA THR A 28 -5.20 -8.05 5.56
C THR A 28 -5.12 -8.87 6.84
N SER A 29 -3.91 -9.26 7.28
CA SER A 29 -3.73 -10.01 8.52
C SER A 29 -4.09 -9.21 9.77
N ASN A 30 -4.36 -9.88 10.89
CA ASN A 30 -4.63 -9.22 12.19
C ASN A 30 -3.36 -8.70 12.91
N ASP A 31 -2.22 -8.72 12.23
CA ASP A 31 -0.96 -8.23 12.80
C ASP A 31 -1.03 -6.70 13.03
N PRO A 32 -0.33 -6.14 14.04
CA PRO A 32 -0.45 -4.73 14.43
C PRO A 32 0.12 -3.72 13.43
N TRP A 33 0.80 -4.18 12.38
CA TRP A 33 1.36 -3.35 11.33
C TRP A 33 0.49 -3.38 10.05
N GLY A 34 0.58 -2.28 9.29
CA GLY A 34 -0.06 -2.17 7.98
C GLY A 34 0.56 -3.10 6.92
N PRO A 35 -0.13 -3.32 5.78
CA PRO A 35 0.42 -4.07 4.67
C PRO A 35 1.66 -3.36 4.08
N PRO A 36 2.73 -4.11 3.73
CA PRO A 36 3.87 -3.51 3.06
C PRO A 36 3.50 -3.04 1.64
N SER A 37 4.06 -1.92 1.21
CA SER A 37 3.75 -1.30 -0.09
C SER A 37 4.07 -2.21 -1.28
N SER A 38 5.14 -3.01 -1.20
CA SER A 38 5.50 -4.00 -2.23
C SER A 38 4.39 -5.03 -2.43
N LEU A 39 3.86 -5.60 -1.34
CA LEU A 39 2.76 -6.56 -1.40
C LEU A 39 1.48 -5.93 -1.96
N MET A 40 1.17 -4.69 -1.59
CA MET A 40 0.03 -3.99 -2.18
C MET A 40 0.21 -3.74 -3.67
N SER A 41 1.43 -3.41 -4.11
CA SER A 41 1.77 -3.25 -5.52
C SER A 41 1.58 -4.56 -6.30
N GLU A 42 2.07 -5.68 -5.77
CA GLU A 42 1.88 -6.99 -6.39
C GLU A 42 0.40 -7.37 -6.51
N ILE A 43 -0.40 -7.10 -5.47
CA ILE A 43 -1.86 -7.33 -5.52
C ILE A 43 -2.50 -6.40 -6.56
N ALA A 44 -2.07 -5.14 -6.66
CA ALA A 44 -2.56 -4.23 -7.70
C ALA A 44 -2.30 -4.76 -9.10
N ASP A 45 -1.13 -5.33 -9.36
CA ASP A 45 -0.80 -5.94 -10.66
C ASP A 45 -1.68 -7.17 -10.95
N LEU A 46 -1.99 -7.97 -9.94
CA LEU A 46 -2.92 -9.10 -10.07
C LEU A 46 -4.35 -8.67 -10.48
N THR A 47 -4.79 -7.45 -10.14
CA THR A 47 -6.14 -6.99 -10.50
C THR A 47 -6.37 -6.82 -12.01
N PHE A 48 -5.31 -6.80 -12.83
CA PHE A 48 -5.42 -6.76 -14.29
C PHE A 48 -5.73 -8.13 -14.90
N ASN A 49 -5.50 -9.23 -14.18
CA ASN A 49 -5.91 -10.57 -14.60
C ASN A 49 -7.37 -10.83 -14.17
N THR A 50 -8.20 -11.34 -15.08
CA THR A 50 -9.64 -11.52 -14.85
C THR A 50 -9.98 -12.51 -13.73
N VAL A 51 -9.24 -13.63 -13.64
CA VAL A 51 -9.45 -14.67 -12.61
C VAL A 51 -8.95 -14.17 -11.26
N ALA A 52 -7.69 -13.68 -11.22
CA ALA A 52 -7.11 -13.17 -9.98
C ALA A 52 -7.88 -11.95 -9.45
N PHE A 53 -8.46 -11.11 -10.31
CA PHE A 53 -9.33 -10.01 -9.90
C PHE A 53 -10.51 -10.49 -9.06
N ALA A 54 -11.21 -11.53 -9.50
CA ALA A 54 -12.37 -12.06 -8.78
C ALA A 54 -11.97 -12.62 -7.41
N GLU A 55 -10.81 -13.28 -7.35
CA GLU A 55 -10.23 -13.82 -6.11
C GLU A 55 -9.79 -12.71 -5.14
N VAL A 56 -9.08 -11.69 -5.63
CA VAL A 56 -8.63 -10.53 -4.84
C VAL A 56 -9.83 -9.81 -4.23
N MET A 57 -10.79 -9.44 -5.07
CA MET A 57 -11.96 -8.69 -4.62
C MET A 57 -12.86 -9.54 -3.71
N GLY A 58 -13.07 -10.82 -4.05
CA GLY A 58 -13.83 -11.74 -3.20
C GLY A 58 -13.22 -11.94 -1.81
N MET A 59 -11.88 -11.96 -1.70
CA MET A 59 -11.21 -11.98 -0.40
C MET A 59 -11.32 -10.64 0.35
N LEU A 60 -11.17 -9.51 -0.35
CA LEU A 60 -11.36 -8.18 0.24
C LEU A 60 -12.75 -7.99 0.85
N TRP A 61 -13.80 -8.35 0.11
CA TRP A 61 -15.18 -8.24 0.60
C TRP A 61 -15.43 -9.10 1.84
N ARG A 62 -14.86 -10.32 1.89
CA ARG A 62 -14.90 -11.17 3.10
C ARG A 62 -14.26 -10.48 4.31
N ARG A 63 -13.13 -9.78 4.11
CA ARG A 63 -12.42 -9.05 5.18
C ARG A 63 -13.13 -7.76 5.61
N LEU A 64 -13.83 -7.09 4.69
CA LEU A 64 -14.61 -5.90 5.00
C LEU A 64 -15.84 -6.23 5.86
N ASN A 65 -16.36 -7.45 5.78
CA ASN A 65 -17.46 -7.94 6.60
C ASN A 65 -17.05 -8.46 7.98
N ASP A 66 -15.76 -8.41 8.35
CA ASP A 66 -15.33 -8.70 9.73
C ASP A 66 -15.81 -7.61 10.71
N SER A 67 -15.87 -7.95 12.00
CA SER A 67 -16.37 -7.02 13.03
C SER A 67 -15.69 -7.18 14.40
N GLY A 68 -15.95 -6.23 15.29
CA GLY A 68 -15.48 -6.24 16.68
C GLY A 68 -13.95 -6.37 16.80
N LYS A 69 -13.48 -7.39 17.52
CA LYS A 69 -12.05 -7.62 17.79
C LYS A 69 -11.17 -7.80 16.53
N ASN A 70 -11.79 -8.07 15.38
CA ASN A 70 -11.11 -8.23 14.09
C ASN A 70 -11.06 -6.92 13.28
N TRP A 71 -11.26 -5.75 13.91
CA TRP A 71 -11.24 -4.44 13.25
C TRP A 71 -10.02 -4.20 12.35
N ARG A 72 -8.86 -4.81 12.66
CA ARG A 72 -7.66 -4.67 11.82
C ARG A 72 -7.81 -5.31 10.46
N HIS A 73 -8.57 -6.41 10.34
CA HIS A 73 -8.90 -6.99 9.04
C HIS A 73 -9.65 -5.98 8.18
N VAL A 74 -10.67 -5.33 8.75
CA VAL A 74 -11.49 -4.32 8.08
C VAL A 74 -10.63 -3.10 7.70
N TYR A 75 -9.87 -2.56 8.66
CA TYR A 75 -9.00 -1.41 8.43
C TYR A 75 -7.95 -1.66 7.34
N LYS A 76 -7.28 -2.82 7.38
CA LYS A 76 -6.25 -3.19 6.39
C LYS A 76 -6.86 -3.54 5.05
N ALA A 77 -8.07 -4.12 5.01
CA ALA A 77 -8.82 -4.32 3.77
C ALA A 77 -9.20 -3.00 3.11
N LEU A 78 -9.67 -2.01 3.88
CA LEU A 78 -9.93 -0.66 3.37
C LEU A 78 -8.65 0.05 2.92
N THR A 79 -7.54 -0.17 3.61
CA THR A 79 -6.23 0.38 3.22
C THR A 79 -5.74 -0.21 1.90
N LEU A 80 -5.87 -1.52 1.73
CA LEU A 80 -5.58 -2.18 0.45
C LEU A 80 -6.54 -1.69 -0.63
N LEU A 81 -7.84 -1.56 -0.34
CA LEU A 81 -8.82 -1.08 -1.30
C LEU A 81 -8.53 0.35 -1.77
N ASP A 82 -8.16 1.26 -0.87
CA ASP A 82 -7.71 2.62 -1.21
C ASP A 82 -6.52 2.60 -2.18
N TYR A 83 -5.53 1.73 -1.93
CA TYR A 83 -4.38 1.57 -2.80
C TYR A 83 -4.76 1.01 -4.18
N LEU A 84 -5.64 0.01 -4.23
CA LEU A 84 -6.12 -0.59 -5.48
C LEU A 84 -6.96 0.38 -6.31
N LEU A 85 -7.78 1.22 -5.68
CA LEU A 85 -8.52 2.29 -6.37
C LEU A 85 -7.57 3.26 -7.08
N LYS A 86 -6.37 3.49 -6.53
CA LYS A 86 -5.38 4.41 -7.09
C LYS A 86 -4.43 3.78 -8.11
N THR A 87 -4.13 2.48 -8.00
CA THR A 87 -3.03 1.86 -8.76
C THR A 87 -3.41 0.57 -9.50
N GLY A 88 -4.52 -0.07 -9.15
CA GLY A 88 -5.00 -1.30 -9.77
C GLY A 88 -5.86 -1.04 -11.01
N SER A 89 -6.53 -2.08 -11.49
CA SER A 89 -7.48 -2.02 -12.61
C SER A 89 -8.66 -1.08 -12.34
N GLU A 90 -9.13 -0.35 -13.36
CA GLU A 90 -10.36 0.46 -13.30
C GLU A 90 -11.59 -0.34 -12.85
N ARG A 91 -11.57 -1.66 -13.08
CA ARG A 91 -12.62 -2.59 -12.64
C ARG A 91 -12.82 -2.57 -11.12
N VAL A 92 -11.79 -2.24 -10.33
CA VAL A 92 -11.90 -2.10 -8.87
C VAL A 92 -12.87 -0.97 -8.53
N ALA A 93 -12.70 0.20 -9.13
CA ALA A 93 -13.57 1.35 -8.89
C ALA A 93 -15.02 1.08 -9.32
N HIS A 94 -15.21 0.34 -10.42
CA HIS A 94 -16.53 -0.07 -10.86
C HIS A 94 -17.22 -0.98 -9.83
N GLN A 95 -16.58 -2.07 -9.42
CA GLN A 95 -17.18 -3.02 -8.47
C GLN A 95 -17.42 -2.40 -7.08
N CYS A 96 -16.57 -1.47 -6.65
CA CYS A 96 -16.79 -0.72 -5.41
C CYS A 96 -17.99 0.21 -5.48
N ARG A 97 -18.27 0.81 -6.65
CA ARG A 97 -19.47 1.64 -6.85
C ARG A 97 -20.74 0.79 -6.86
N GLU A 98 -20.71 -0.40 -7.47
CA GLU A 98 -21.84 -1.34 -7.44
C GLU A 98 -22.17 -1.81 -6.01
N ASN A 99 -21.15 -1.99 -5.17
CA ASN A 99 -21.30 -2.48 -3.79
C ASN A 99 -21.02 -1.38 -2.75
N VAL A 100 -21.28 -0.11 -3.10
CA VAL A 100 -20.92 1.04 -2.27
C VAL A 100 -21.57 0.99 -0.88
N PHE A 101 -22.76 0.39 -0.78
CA PHE A 101 -23.48 0.24 0.49
C PHE A 101 -22.67 -0.55 1.53
N THR A 102 -21.97 -1.62 1.13
CA THR A 102 -21.11 -2.41 2.03
C THR A 102 -19.98 -1.57 2.61
N ILE A 103 -19.44 -0.63 1.84
CA ILE A 103 -18.41 0.29 2.32
C ILE A 103 -19.04 1.37 3.21
N GLN A 104 -20.24 1.83 2.86
CA GLN A 104 -20.95 2.87 3.59
C GLN A 104 -21.36 2.46 5.00
N THR A 105 -21.77 1.21 5.23
CA THR A 105 -22.13 0.70 6.57
C THR A 105 -20.96 0.74 7.55
N LEU A 106 -19.72 0.70 7.05
CA LEU A 106 -18.51 0.80 7.87
C LEU A 106 -18.26 2.22 8.42
N LYS A 107 -19.01 3.24 7.97
CA LYS A 107 -18.95 4.60 8.54
C LYS A 107 -19.33 4.65 10.01
N ASP A 108 -20.14 3.70 10.47
CA ASP A 108 -20.60 3.58 11.85
C ASP A 108 -19.92 2.44 12.60
N PHE A 109 -18.78 1.94 12.08
CA PHE A 109 -18.05 0.85 12.71
C PHE A 109 -17.59 1.23 14.13
N GLN A 110 -17.90 0.39 15.12
CA GLN A 110 -17.54 0.60 16.52
C GLN A 110 -16.73 -0.57 17.07
N TYR A 111 -15.62 -0.24 17.74
CA TYR A 111 -14.88 -1.20 18.55
C TYR A 111 -14.03 -0.46 19.59
N ILE A 112 -14.36 -0.62 20.86
CA ILE A 112 -13.55 -0.18 21.99
C ILE A 112 -12.76 -1.40 22.47
N ASP A 113 -11.44 -1.28 22.56
CA ASP A 113 -10.59 -2.36 23.03
C ASP A 113 -10.64 -2.51 24.57
N ARG A 114 -9.86 -3.47 25.10
CA ARG A 114 -9.85 -3.78 26.53
C ARG A 114 -9.27 -2.65 27.38
N ASP A 115 -8.49 -1.77 26.77
CA ASP A 115 -7.85 -0.63 27.43
C ASP A 115 -8.75 0.62 27.36
N GLY A 116 -9.97 0.47 26.84
CA GLY A 116 -10.94 1.57 26.70
C GLY A 116 -10.69 2.46 25.49
N LYS A 117 -9.79 2.08 24.58
CA LYS A 117 -9.47 2.89 23.39
C LYS A 117 -10.40 2.54 22.23
N ASP A 118 -11.01 3.56 21.63
CA ASP A 118 -11.80 3.41 20.40
C ASP A 118 -10.85 3.14 19.21
N GLN A 119 -10.82 1.89 18.76
CA GLN A 119 -10.10 1.47 17.56
C GLN A 119 -10.98 1.57 16.32
N GLY A 120 -12.31 1.62 16.50
CA GLY A 120 -13.27 1.79 15.41
C GLY A 120 -13.12 3.14 14.70
N VAL A 121 -12.65 4.18 15.40
CA VAL A 121 -12.38 5.49 14.80
C VAL A 121 -11.46 5.41 13.59
N ASN A 122 -10.43 4.55 13.63
CA ASN A 122 -9.49 4.35 12.53
C ASN A 122 -10.19 3.79 11.28
N VAL A 123 -11.14 2.87 11.48
CA VAL A 123 -11.96 2.30 10.41
C VAL A 123 -12.85 3.39 9.82
N ARG A 124 -13.59 4.13 10.67
CA ARG A 124 -14.50 5.20 10.22
C ARG A 124 -13.76 6.29 9.43
N GLU A 125 -12.57 6.69 9.87
CA GLU A 125 -11.72 7.65 9.14
C GLU A 125 -11.29 7.12 7.78
N LYS A 126 -10.84 5.86 7.71
CA LYS A 126 -10.43 5.24 6.45
C LYS A 126 -11.60 5.10 5.48
N VAL A 127 -12.79 4.76 5.96
CA VAL A 127 -14.01 4.72 5.14
C VAL A 127 -14.33 6.08 4.54
N ARG A 128 -14.21 7.18 5.30
CA ARG A 128 -14.42 8.53 4.74
C ARG A 128 -13.47 8.81 3.57
N GLN A 129 -12.20 8.42 3.68
CA GLN A 129 -11.21 8.60 2.61
C GLN A 129 -11.61 7.80 1.36
N VAL A 130 -11.93 6.51 1.52
CA VAL A 130 -12.35 5.64 0.40
C VAL A 130 -13.64 6.15 -0.25
N MET A 131 -14.64 6.53 0.55
CA MET A 131 -15.91 7.05 0.04
C MET A 131 -15.74 8.36 -0.72
N ALA A 132 -14.84 9.24 -0.27
CA ALA A 132 -14.53 10.49 -0.97
C ALA A 132 -13.94 10.22 -2.37
N LEU A 133 -13.12 9.18 -2.53
CA LEU A 133 -12.61 8.77 -3.83
C LEU A 133 -13.68 8.13 -4.72
N LEU A 134 -14.59 7.34 -4.14
CA LEU A 134 -15.64 6.67 -4.92
C LEU A 134 -16.75 7.63 -5.39
N THR A 135 -16.94 8.74 -4.68
CA THR A 135 -17.99 9.73 -4.98
C THR A 135 -17.52 10.77 -6.01
N ASP A 136 -16.23 11.09 -6.04
CA ASP A 136 -15.64 12.09 -6.94
C ASP A 136 -14.73 11.40 -7.96
N GLU A 137 -15.28 11.15 -9.15
CA GLU A 137 -14.59 10.45 -10.23
C GLU A 137 -13.41 11.24 -10.81
N GLU A 138 -13.51 12.57 -10.85
CA GLU A 138 -12.44 13.43 -11.35
C GLU A 138 -11.26 13.43 -10.38
N ARG A 139 -11.55 13.54 -9.08
CA ARG A 139 -10.52 13.38 -8.04
C ARG A 139 -9.87 12.01 -8.11
N LEU A 140 -10.64 10.93 -8.26
CA LEU A 140 -10.10 9.58 -8.39
C LEU A 140 -9.16 9.47 -9.60
N ARG A 141 -9.52 10.05 -10.74
CA ARG A 141 -8.69 10.06 -11.94
C ARG A 141 -7.35 10.78 -11.72
N GLN A 142 -7.37 11.92 -11.03
CA GLN A 142 -6.17 12.68 -10.69
C GLN A 142 -5.26 11.90 -9.73
N GLU A 143 -5.84 11.33 -8.66
CA GLU A 143 -5.12 10.49 -7.70
C GLU A 143 -4.47 9.27 -8.38
N ARG A 144 -5.19 8.62 -9.31
CA ARG A 144 -4.66 7.50 -10.11
C ARG A 144 -3.46 7.92 -10.96
N THR A 145 -3.57 9.06 -11.64
CA THR A 145 -2.47 9.61 -12.45
C THR A 145 -1.22 9.86 -11.61
N ASN A 146 -1.37 10.43 -10.41
CA ASN A 146 -0.26 10.72 -9.51
C ASN A 146 0.33 9.45 -8.88
N ALA A 147 -0.52 8.52 -8.48
CA ALA A 147 -0.09 7.27 -7.84
C ALA A 147 0.68 6.37 -8.82
N LEU A 148 0.23 6.26 -10.06
CA LEU A 148 0.90 5.47 -11.10
C LEU A 148 2.29 6.04 -11.44
N LYS A 149 2.42 7.36 -11.59
CA LYS A 149 3.72 8.03 -11.78
C LYS A 149 4.68 7.75 -10.61
N THR A 150 4.16 7.79 -9.39
CA THR A 150 4.97 7.53 -8.19
C THR A 150 5.42 6.06 -8.12
N LYS A 151 4.51 5.13 -8.44
CA LYS A 151 4.80 3.68 -8.50
C LYS A 151 5.87 3.38 -9.54
N GLU A 152 5.78 3.99 -10.73
CA GLU A 152 6.78 3.84 -11.80
C GLU A 152 8.17 4.34 -11.38
N ARG A 153 8.25 5.54 -10.78
CA ARG A 153 9.53 6.07 -10.25
C ARG A 153 10.15 5.14 -9.22
N MET A 154 9.36 4.64 -8.26
CA MET A 154 9.86 3.73 -7.23
C MET A 154 10.35 2.39 -7.81
N ALA A 155 9.71 1.90 -8.87
CA ALA A 155 10.16 0.70 -9.57
C ALA A 155 11.54 0.91 -10.24
N LEU A 156 11.74 2.07 -10.87
CA LEU A 156 13.02 2.42 -11.54
C LEU A 156 14.16 2.64 -10.53
N GLU A 157 13.90 3.30 -9.40
CA GLU A 157 14.88 3.50 -8.32
C GLU A 157 15.27 2.16 -7.66
N GLY A 158 14.32 1.23 -7.53
CA GLY A 158 14.60 -0.13 -7.05
C GLY A 158 15.50 -0.94 -7.99
N MET A 159 15.41 -0.70 -9.31
CA MET A 159 16.29 -1.33 -10.31
C MET A 159 17.70 -0.69 -10.34
N ALA A 160 17.81 0.61 -10.06
CA ALA A 160 19.10 1.33 -10.02
C ALA A 160 20.00 0.86 -8.86
N ILE A 161 19.41 0.41 -7.75
CA ILE A 161 20.17 -0.16 -6.61
C ILE A 161 20.63 -1.60 -6.91
N GLY A 162 20.01 -2.30 -7.87
CA GLY A 162 20.32 -3.69 -8.24
C GLY A 162 21.41 -3.87 -9.31
N SER A 163 21.96 -2.79 -9.88
CA SER A 163 22.99 -2.82 -10.94
C SER A 163 24.29 -2.09 -10.57
N GLY A 164 24.50 -1.83 -9.28
CA GLY A 164 25.66 -1.11 -8.76
C GLY A 164 26.80 -1.99 -8.25
N GLN A 165 27.25 -2.99 -9.01
CA GLN A 165 28.56 -3.61 -8.78
C GLN A 165 29.31 -3.76 -10.10
N LEU A 166 30.10 -2.74 -10.42
CA LEU A 166 31.42 -2.78 -11.07
C LEU A 166 31.82 -1.35 -11.44
N GLY A 167 32.95 -0.87 -10.90
CA GLY A 167 33.57 0.36 -11.40
C GLY A 167 34.13 1.32 -10.36
N PHE A 168 34.92 0.83 -9.39
CA PHE A 168 35.99 1.66 -8.83
C PHE A 168 36.93 2.05 -9.99
N SER A 169 36.84 3.29 -10.46
CA SER A 169 37.93 3.93 -11.18
C SER A 169 37.90 5.42 -10.90
N ARG A 170 38.84 5.81 -10.02
CA ARG A 170 39.39 7.15 -9.89
C ARG A 170 39.50 7.80 -11.27
N ARG A 171 38.80 8.91 -11.48
CA ARG A 171 39.28 9.95 -12.41
C ARG A 171 40.00 11.00 -11.61
N HIS A 172 41.31 10.79 -11.52
CA HIS A 172 42.29 11.85 -11.37
C HIS A 172 42.28 12.64 -12.68
N GLY A 173 42.00 13.94 -12.60
CA GLY A 173 42.03 14.87 -13.72
C GLY A 173 42.54 16.20 -13.21
N GLU A 174 43.77 16.51 -13.60
CA GLU A 174 44.61 17.60 -13.16
C GLU A 174 44.01 18.97 -13.49
N ASP A 175 43.84 19.83 -12.48
CA ASP A 175 43.58 21.26 -12.65
C ASP A 175 44.92 21.99 -12.85
N TYR A 176 45.17 22.43 -14.08
CA TYR A 176 46.29 23.30 -14.41
C TYR A 176 45.87 24.78 -14.27
N SER A 177 46.42 25.42 -13.25
CA SER A 177 46.92 26.81 -13.25
C SER A 177 45.97 27.95 -13.64
N ARG A 178 45.52 28.71 -12.63
CA ARG A 178 45.57 30.17 -12.68
C ARG A 178 46.07 30.74 -11.36
N SER A 179 47.25 31.32 -11.45
CA SER A 179 48.03 31.90 -10.37
C SER A 179 47.54 33.27 -9.91
N ARG A 180 47.89 33.57 -8.66
CA ARG A 180 48.26 34.87 -8.05
C ARG A 180 47.14 35.76 -7.50
N GLY A 181 47.11 35.81 -6.17
CA GLY A 181 46.66 36.95 -5.38
C GLY A 181 46.40 36.59 -3.92
N SER A 182 47.40 36.71 -3.06
CA SER A 182 47.30 36.67 -1.60
C SER A 182 48.07 37.88 -1.04
N PRO A 183 47.98 38.23 0.26
CA PRO A 183 46.93 37.97 1.27
C PRO A 183 46.57 39.27 2.03
N SER A 184 45.74 39.14 3.09
CA SER A 184 45.71 39.96 4.34
C SER A 184 44.29 40.47 4.67
N SER A 185 43.77 40.53 5.89
CA SER A 185 43.84 39.80 7.17
C SER A 185 42.86 40.52 8.14
N TYR A 186 42.40 39.82 9.19
CA TYR A 186 41.62 40.29 10.36
C TYR A 186 40.14 40.68 10.11
N ASN A 187 39.17 40.47 11.01
CA ASN A 187 39.07 39.80 12.31
C ASN A 187 37.59 39.52 12.59
N CYS A 188 37.33 38.64 13.56
CA CYS A 188 36.03 38.41 14.19
C CYS A 188 35.48 39.66 14.90
N GLU A 189 34.15 39.82 14.85
CA GLU A 189 33.24 40.01 15.99
C GLU A 189 31.84 39.52 15.61
#